data_AF-A0AAU0F0L3-F1
#
_entry.id   AF-A0AAU0F0L3-F1
#
_cell.length_a   1.000
_cell.length_b   1.000
_cell.length_c   1.000
_cell.angle_alpha   90.00
_cell.angle_beta   90.00
_cell.angle_gamma   90.00
#
_symmetry.space_group_name_H-M   'P 1'
#
loop_
_entity.id
_entity.type
_entity.pdbx_description
1 polymer ?
#
loop_
_entity_poly.entity_id
_entity_poly.type
_entity_poly.pdbx_seq_one_letter_code
_entity_poly.pdbx_strand_id
1 'polypeptide(L)'
;MMMGIGIDVDQFLQYQDKDINIPNWYFYIIFFIDILAILSIVFIYFYRKIGVILFPIAIVLHFFCHNYFLNTFLYSDIMALFVFVGIALLSIIPKWQFFK
;
A
#
# COMPACT_ATOMS: atom_id res chain seq x y z
N MET A 1 6.20 -2.48 -2.84
CA MET A 1 5.70 -3.15 -1.62
C MET A 1 6.81 -3.35 -0.59
N MET A 2 7.85 -4.17 -0.84
CA MET A 2 8.98 -4.29 0.10
C MET A 2 9.70 -2.97 0.35
N MET A 3 9.78 -2.10 -0.66
CA MET A 3 10.34 -0.74 -0.50
C MET A 3 9.43 0.21 0.31
N GLY A 4 8.10 0.02 0.34
CA GLY A 4 7.21 0.88 1.14
C GLY A 4 7.40 0.60 2.62
N ILE A 5 7.22 -0.66 3.00
CA ILE A 5 7.43 -1.16 4.37
C ILE A 5 8.83 -0.80 4.92
N GLY A 6 9.86 -0.83 4.08
CA GLY A 6 11.20 -0.42 4.48
C GLY A 6 11.29 1.07 4.84
N ILE A 7 10.62 1.93 4.08
CA ILE A 7 10.55 3.38 4.34
C ILE A 7 9.75 3.65 5.61
N ASP A 8 8.68 2.90 5.86
CA ASP A 8 7.83 3.08 7.05
C ASP A 8 8.57 2.67 8.33
N VAL A 9 9.36 1.58 8.26
CA VAL A 9 10.24 1.15 9.36
C VAL A 9 11.37 2.17 9.60
N ASP A 10 12.02 2.65 8.54
CA ASP A 10 13.07 3.67 8.66
C ASP A 10 12.51 4.99 9.24
N GLN A 11 11.29 5.36 8.87
CA GLN A 11 10.58 6.54 9.42
C GLN A 11 10.16 6.33 10.88
N PHE A 12 9.70 5.15 11.25
CA PHE A 12 9.39 4.81 12.64
C PHE A 12 10.64 4.89 13.54
N LEU A 13 11.78 4.38 13.04
CA LEU A 13 13.06 4.49 13.75
C LEU A 13 13.54 5.94 13.85
N GLN A 14 13.41 6.74 12.77
CA GLN A 14 13.75 8.17 12.82
C GLN A 14 12.85 8.99 13.73
N TYR A 15 11.57 8.64 13.85
CA TYR A 15 10.64 9.25 14.80
C TYR A 15 11.07 9.03 16.25
N GLN A 16 11.64 7.85 16.55
CA GLN A 16 12.12 7.52 17.88
C GLN A 16 13.41 8.29 18.25
N ASP A 17 14.22 8.66 17.26
CA ASP A 17 15.52 9.33 17.43
C ASP A 17 15.51 10.85 17.24
N LYS A 18 14.49 11.42 16.56
CA LYS A 18 14.38 12.85 16.27
C LYS A 18 12.97 13.34 16.60
N ASP A 19 12.86 14.42 17.37
CA ASP A 19 11.64 15.13 17.82
C ASP A 19 10.67 15.57 16.70
N ILE A 20 10.18 14.64 15.89
CA ILE A 20 9.13 14.89 14.90
C ILE A 20 7.82 14.60 15.62
N ASN A 21 6.95 15.60 15.81
CA ASN A 21 5.70 15.47 16.58
C ASN A 21 4.60 14.75 15.78
N ILE A 22 4.89 13.58 15.24
CA ILE A 22 3.93 12.71 14.57
C ILE A 22 3.16 11.94 15.66
N PRO A 23 1.83 11.86 15.60
CA PRO A 23 1.09 11.10 16.60
C PRO A 23 1.36 9.60 16.48
N ASN A 24 1.63 8.89 17.59
CA ASN A 24 1.86 7.43 17.56
C ASN A 24 0.74 6.63 16.88
N TRP A 25 -0.51 7.10 16.93
CA TRP A 25 -1.64 6.45 16.26
C TRP A 25 -1.54 6.44 14.73
N TYR A 26 -0.77 7.36 14.13
CA TYR A 26 -0.51 7.40 12.69
C TYR A 26 0.20 6.12 12.22
N PHE A 27 1.24 5.69 12.93
CA PHE A 27 1.98 4.49 12.56
C PHE A 27 1.11 3.24 12.57
N TYR A 28 0.21 3.10 13.56
CA TYR A 28 -0.75 2.00 13.58
C TYR A 28 -1.67 1.98 12.34
N ILE A 29 -2.05 3.15 11.83
CA ILE A 29 -2.87 3.27 10.62
C ILE A 29 -2.06 2.88 9.38
N ILE A 30 -0.84 3.38 9.22
CA ILE A 30 0.04 3.04 8.08
C ILE A 30 0.27 1.53 8.03
N PHE A 31 0.73 0.93 9.14
CA PHE A 31 0.94 -0.52 9.21
C PHE A 31 -0.34 -1.33 8.97
N PHE A 32 -1.49 -0.83 9.39
CA PHE A 32 -2.77 -1.48 9.08
C PHE A 32 -3.08 -1.43 7.58
N ILE A 33 -2.82 -0.30 6.92
CA ILE A 33 -2.99 -0.16 5.47
C ILE A 33 -2.02 -1.10 4.73
N ASP A 34 -0.79 -1.27 5.20
CA ASP A 34 0.16 -2.24 4.63
C ASP A 34 -0.36 -3.67 4.71
N ILE A 35 -0.88 -4.07 5.88
CA ILE A 35 -1.50 -5.39 6.06
C ILE A 35 -2.69 -5.56 5.10
N LEU A 36 -3.52 -4.53 4.95
CA LEU A 36 -4.63 -4.50 3.99
C LEU A 36 -4.15 -4.70 2.55
N ALA A 37 -3.07 -4.03 2.18
CA ALA A 37 -2.47 -4.14 0.87
C ALA A 37 -1.88 -5.55 0.66
N ILE A 38 -1.23 -6.17 1.65
CA ILE A 38 -0.77 -7.57 1.58
C ILE A 38 -1.95 -8.53 1.46
N LEU A 39 -3.00 -8.35 2.26
CA LEU A 39 -4.23 -9.16 2.20
C LEU A 39 -4.90 -9.05 0.83
N SER A 40 -4.88 -7.89 0.20
CA SER A 40 -5.42 -7.71 -1.14
C SER A 40 -4.67 -8.53 -2.19
N ILE A 41 -3.33 -8.65 -2.10
CA ILE A 41 -2.54 -9.55 -2.95
C ILE A 41 -2.95 -11.01 -2.71
N VAL A 42 -3.12 -11.42 -1.45
CA VAL A 42 -3.59 -12.77 -1.10
C VAL A 42 -4.98 -13.04 -1.71
N PHE A 43 -5.89 -12.07 -1.66
CA PHE A 43 -7.20 -12.19 -2.29
C PHE A 43 -7.14 -12.24 -3.83
N ILE A 44 -6.22 -11.51 -4.45
CA ILE A 44 -5.95 -11.62 -5.89
C ILE A 44 -5.47 -13.02 -6.24
N TYR A 45 -4.60 -13.62 -5.41
CA TYR A 45 -4.10 -14.98 -5.60
C TYR A 45 -5.24 -16.02 -5.55
N PHE A 46 -6.22 -15.84 -4.66
CA PHE A 46 -7.42 -16.68 -4.59
C PHE A 46 -8.50 -16.31 -5.63
N TYR A 47 -8.17 -15.48 -6.63
CA TYR A 47 -9.10 -15.01 -7.65
C TYR A 47 -10.36 -14.34 -7.07
N ARG A 48 -10.24 -13.56 -5.98
CA ARG A 48 -11.38 -12.79 -5.43
C ARG A 48 -11.37 -11.38 -6.00
N LYS A 49 -12.49 -10.93 -6.57
CA LYS A 49 -12.60 -9.58 -7.18
C LYS A 49 -12.28 -8.46 -6.20
N ILE A 50 -12.65 -8.67 -4.92
CA ILE A 50 -12.38 -7.74 -3.83
C ILE A 50 -10.90 -7.42 -3.75
N GLY A 51 -9.99 -8.39 -3.90
CA GLY A 51 -8.55 -8.12 -3.81
C GLY A 51 -8.06 -7.15 -4.89
N VAL A 52 -8.60 -7.25 -6.11
CA VAL A 52 -8.22 -6.39 -7.23
C VAL A 52 -8.62 -4.93 -6.98
N ILE A 53 -9.75 -4.71 -6.32
CA ILE A 53 -10.24 -3.35 -6.00
C ILE A 53 -9.57 -2.83 -4.72
N LEU A 54 -9.40 -3.70 -3.73
CA LEU A 54 -8.83 -3.36 -2.42
C LEU A 54 -7.36 -2.93 -2.54
N PHE A 55 -6.59 -3.54 -3.44
CA PHE A 55 -5.17 -3.22 -3.64
C PHE A 55 -4.93 -1.74 -4.01
N PRO A 56 -5.48 -1.20 -5.13
CA PRO A 56 -5.26 0.20 -5.49
C PRO A 56 -5.84 1.17 -4.45
N ILE A 57 -6.96 0.82 -3.81
CA ILE A 57 -7.53 1.64 -2.72
C ILE A 57 -6.55 1.72 -1.54
N ALA A 58 -5.96 0.59 -1.13
CA ALA A 58 -5.01 0.55 -0.03
C ALA A 58 -3.75 1.38 -0.35
N ILE A 59 -3.19 1.26 -1.56
CA ILE A 59 -2.01 2.03 -1.95
C ILE A 59 -2.30 3.54 -2.04
N VAL A 60 -3.49 3.92 -2.53
CA VAL A 60 -3.90 5.34 -2.56
C VAL A 60 -4.07 5.88 -1.14
N LEU A 61 -4.71 5.12 -0.24
CA LEU A 61 -4.84 5.51 1.16
C LEU A 61 -3.48 5.66 1.84
N HIS A 62 -2.57 4.70 1.62
CA HIS A 62 -1.20 4.76 2.11
C HIS A 62 -0.51 6.05 1.66
N PHE A 63 -0.52 6.32 0.36
CA PHE A 63 0.05 7.51 -0.24
C PHE A 63 -0.53 8.81 0.35
N PHE A 64 -1.86 8.89 0.51
CA PHE A 64 -2.51 10.05 1.12
C PHE A 64 -2.13 10.22 2.58
N CYS A 65 -1.99 9.14 3.36
CA CYS A 65 -1.54 9.23 4.73
C CYS A 65 -0.11 9.78 4.82
N HIS A 66 0.84 9.30 4.03
CA HIS A 66 2.20 9.89 4.01
C HIS A 66 2.22 11.32 3.50
N ASN A 67 1.42 11.64 2.48
CA ASN A 67 1.35 13.00 1.96
C ASN A 67 0.73 13.96 2.99
N TYR A 68 -0.33 13.56 3.69
CA TYR A 68 -1.03 14.42 4.64
C TYR A 68 -0.27 14.60 5.95
N PHE A 69 0.26 13.53 6.53
CA PHE A 69 0.90 13.59 7.85
C PHE A 69 2.39 13.92 7.78
N LEU A 70 3.08 13.50 6.72
CA LEU A 70 4.53 13.66 6.60
C LEU A 70 4.94 14.60 5.46
N ASN A 71 4.00 15.17 4.70
CA ASN A 71 4.26 15.92 3.46
C ASN A 71 5.25 15.19 2.52
N THR A 72 5.27 13.86 2.60
CA THR A 72 6.23 13.04 1.89
C THR A 72 5.56 12.44 0.67
N PHE A 73 6.17 12.66 -0.49
CA PHE A 73 5.71 12.08 -1.75
C PHE A 73 6.46 10.78 -2.00
N LEU A 74 5.79 9.66 -1.72
CA LEU A 74 6.38 8.33 -1.88
C LEU A 74 6.27 7.84 -3.33
N TYR A 75 7.37 7.92 -4.07
CA TYR A 75 7.47 7.36 -5.42
C TYR A 75 7.28 5.83 -5.44
N SER A 76 7.55 5.16 -4.31
CA SER A 76 7.32 3.72 -4.12
C SER A 76 5.85 3.33 -4.34
N ASP A 77 4.93 4.19 -3.92
CA ASP A 77 3.49 3.91 -3.95
C ASP A 77 2.94 4.06 -5.37
N ILE A 78 3.40 5.09 -6.07
CA ILE A 78 3.07 5.30 -7.50
C ILE A 78 3.64 4.18 -8.35
N MET A 79 4.88 3.76 -8.08
CA MET A 79 5.49 2.62 -8.77
C MET A 79 4.69 1.33 -8.50
N ALA A 80 4.21 1.12 -7.27
CA ALA A 80 3.37 -0.03 -6.94
C ALA A 80 2.05 -0.03 -7.72
N LEU A 81 1.37 1.11 -7.84
CA LEU A 81 0.18 1.25 -8.68
C LEU A 81 0.48 0.99 -10.15
N PHE A 82 1.58 1.52 -10.68
CA PHE A 82 1.99 1.30 -12.07
C PHE A 82 2.22 -0.18 -12.37
N VAL A 83 2.99 -0.87 -11.52
CA VAL A 83 3.23 -2.32 -11.64
C VAL A 83 1.93 -3.11 -11.53
N PHE A 84 1.06 -2.73 -10.59
CA PHE A 84 -0.24 -3.36 -10.44
C PHE A 84 -1.11 -3.21 -11.69
N VAL A 85 -1.18 -2.02 -12.28
CA VAL A 85 -1.93 -1.79 -13.53
C VAL A 85 -1.35 -2.64 -14.67
N GLY A 86 -0.02 -2.71 -14.81
CA GLY A 86 0.64 -3.55 -15.80
C GLY A 86 0.29 -5.04 -15.64
N ILE A 87 0.37 -5.56 -14.41
CA ILE A 87 0.00 -6.95 -14.10
C ILE A 87 -1.51 -7.16 -14.28
N ALA A 88 -2.33 -6.19 -13.92
CA ALA A 88 -3.78 -6.27 -14.03
C ALA A 88 -4.20 -6.38 -15.49
N LEU A 89 -3.64 -5.55 -16.37
CA LEU A 89 -3.87 -5.59 -17.81
C LEU A 89 -3.49 -6.96 -18.40
N LEU A 90 -2.36 -7.53 -18.00
CA LEU A 90 -1.84 -8.77 -18.57
C LEU A 90 -2.47 -10.05 -18.00
N SER A 91 -2.80 -10.07 -16.72
CA SER A 91 -3.20 -11.30 -16.01
C SER A 91 -4.62 -11.26 -15.46
N ILE A 92 -5.10 -10.09 -15.03
CA ILE A 92 -6.38 -9.98 -14.32
C ILE A 92 -7.53 -9.74 -15.30
N ILE A 93 -7.39 -8.79 -16.23
CA ILE A 93 -8.41 -8.49 -17.24
C ILE A 93 -8.76 -9.70 -18.12
N PRO A 94 -7.81 -10.43 -18.74
CA PRO A 94 -8.16 -11.58 -19.58
C PRO A 94 -8.79 -12.73 -18.79
N LYS A 95 -8.55 -12.80 -17.48
CA LYS A 95 -9.08 -13.84 -16.59
C LYS A 95 -10.22 -13.33 -15.70
N TRP A 96 -10.80 -12.17 -16.00
CA TRP A 96 -11.81 -11.53 -15.13
C TRP A 96 -13.02 -12.42 -14.84
N GLN A 97 -13.37 -13.31 -15.77
CA GLN A 97 -14.46 -14.27 -15.64
C GLN A 97 -14.19 -15.36 -14.58
N PHE A 98 -12.92 -15.63 -14.25
CA PHE A 98 -12.53 -16.57 -13.21
C PHE A 98 -12.52 -15.95 -11.81
N PHE A 99 -12.50 -14.62 -11.73
CA PHE A 99 -12.57 -13.95 -10.45
C PHE A 99 -14.00 -14.06 -9.89
N LYS A 100 -14.13 -14.49 -8.63
CA LYS A 100 -15.39 -14.57 -7.90
C LYS A 100 -15.57 -13.36 -6.97
#